data_AF-A0A2A9D2E3-F1
#
_entry.id   AF-A0A2A9D2E3-F1
#
_cell.length_a   1.000
_cell.length_b   1.000
_cell.length_c   1.000
_cell.angle_alpha   90.00
_cell.angle_beta   90.00
_cell.angle_gamma   90.00
#
_symmetry.space_group_name_H-M   'P 1'
#
loop_
_entity.id
_entity.type
_entity.pdbx_description
1 polymer ?
#
loop_
_entity_poly.entity_id
_entity_poly.type
_entity_poly.pdbx_seq_one_letter_code
_entity_poly.pdbx_strand_id
1 'polypeptide(L)'
;MTAQPAPVNHSAPCQSAKRVGCNCHCVGMVHQKNILMAAFKSCGKPEKFDAELTRLFGSPFRSVSADPVAGESVRRKDWQPVASATPQKQCSQIEQRIVDVAVRDVLRIVHLIPKSSKVDWVPLLEGLTCRTSWSDVARQVQAFAGRPDRASGFFWSSALAATLGAWDKTRPTAAPRSSDIAAFPGSQSTVFKEVRHPRARSGNTVKTIKEVADPLAFNVAAETLAAALSRSSLPMREGRAVVAVIGSVTSADLWRHPAAVRYLLIPAIGILRRDFSGTFSLDSQSRLTEQIIEDELVQKWRARGVW
;
A
#
# COMPACT_ATOMS: atom_id res chain seq x y z
N MET A 1 28.74 35.13 -2.39
CA MET A 1 27.62 35.77 -1.69
C MET A 1 26.33 35.32 -2.38
N THR A 2 25.70 34.25 -1.88
CA THR A 2 24.50 34.28 -1.00
C THR A 2 23.24 34.84 -1.67
N ALA A 3 22.28 33.95 -1.97
CA ALA A 3 20.87 34.05 -1.56
C ALA A 3 20.07 32.81 -2.05
N GLN A 4 19.54 32.00 -1.11
CA GLN A 4 18.21 31.36 -1.25
C GLN A 4 17.15 32.37 -0.73
N PRO A 5 15.80 32.26 -0.93
CA PRO A 5 14.96 31.12 -1.39
C PRO A 5 13.69 31.46 -2.26
N ALA A 6 13.01 30.43 -2.79
CA ALA A 6 11.52 30.28 -2.90
C ALA A 6 11.15 28.86 -3.43
N PRO A 7 10.02 28.25 -3.01
CA PRO A 7 9.74 26.81 -3.21
C PRO A 7 9.17 26.52 -4.61
N VAL A 8 9.75 25.56 -5.34
CA VAL A 8 9.35 25.33 -6.75
C VAL A 8 8.29 24.23 -6.88
N ASN A 9 7.22 24.61 -7.58
CA ASN A 9 6.09 23.85 -8.08
C ASN A 9 6.42 22.42 -8.57
N HIS A 10 5.50 21.49 -8.28
CA HIS A 10 5.54 20.10 -8.75
C HIS A 10 5.63 20.03 -10.29
N SER A 11 6.59 19.26 -10.82
CA SER A 11 6.89 19.21 -12.25
C SER A 11 6.19 18.03 -12.96
N ALA A 12 5.72 18.27 -14.19
CA ALA A 12 5.13 17.29 -15.12
C ALA A 12 5.93 15.97 -15.34
N PRO A 13 7.28 15.92 -15.21
CA PRO A 13 8.06 14.69 -15.39
C PRO A 13 7.76 13.53 -14.44
N CYS A 14 7.16 13.74 -13.26
CA CYS A 14 6.85 12.60 -12.38
C CYS A 14 5.58 11.84 -12.80
N GLN A 15 4.79 12.37 -13.75
CA GLN A 15 3.76 11.59 -14.46
C GLN A 15 4.36 10.68 -15.55
N SER A 16 5.61 10.93 -15.98
CA SER A 16 6.29 10.24 -17.09
C SER A 16 7.62 9.57 -16.70
N ALA A 17 7.88 9.38 -15.39
CA ALA A 17 9.17 8.91 -14.89
C ALA A 17 9.51 7.46 -15.31
N LYS A 18 10.50 7.32 -16.20
CA LYS A 18 11.10 6.05 -16.66
C LYS A 18 12.17 5.46 -15.71
N ARG A 19 12.47 6.10 -14.56
CA ARG A 19 13.48 5.64 -13.58
C ARG A 19 13.04 5.96 -12.15
N VAL A 20 13.50 5.17 -11.19
CA VAL A 20 13.01 5.13 -9.79
C VAL A 20 13.55 6.25 -8.88
N GLY A 21 14.05 7.35 -9.47
CA GLY A 21 14.74 8.44 -8.75
C GLY A 21 14.08 9.81 -8.82
N CYS A 22 12.73 9.93 -8.77
CA CYS A 22 12.11 11.26 -8.65
C CYS A 22 12.32 11.79 -7.22
N ASN A 23 13.05 12.91 -7.07
CA ASN A 23 13.14 13.70 -5.82
C ASN A 23 11.88 14.54 -5.55
N CYS A 24 10.84 14.39 -6.37
CA CYS A 24 9.57 15.00 -6.03
C CYS A 24 9.00 14.29 -4.80
N HIS A 25 8.48 15.05 -3.86
CA HIS A 25 7.78 14.49 -2.70
C HIS A 25 6.40 13.89 -3.09
N CYS A 26 6.27 13.29 -4.28
CA CYS A 26 5.08 12.57 -4.73
C CYS A 26 5.07 11.18 -4.10
N VAL A 27 4.50 11.12 -2.90
CA VAL A 27 4.08 9.88 -2.25
C VAL A 27 2.75 9.48 -2.88
N GLY A 28 2.79 8.82 -4.04
CA GLY A 28 1.57 8.50 -4.79
C GLY A 28 1.69 7.28 -5.68
N MET A 29 0.53 6.75 -6.06
CA MET A 29 0.29 5.54 -6.88
C MET A 29 1.24 5.41 -8.09
N VAL A 30 1.61 6.53 -8.72
CA VAL A 30 2.43 6.55 -9.95
C VAL A 30 3.90 6.17 -9.69
N HIS A 31 4.48 6.50 -8.54
CA HIS A 31 5.86 6.11 -8.20
C HIS A 31 5.95 4.61 -7.90
N GLN A 32 4.90 4.10 -7.26
CA GLN A 32 4.74 2.70 -6.88
C GLN A 32 4.37 1.79 -8.08
N LYS A 33 3.83 2.38 -9.15
CA LYS A 33 3.55 1.65 -10.39
C LYS A 33 4.80 1.06 -11.04
N ASN A 34 5.95 1.74 -11.02
CA ASN A 34 7.17 1.21 -11.64
C ASN A 34 7.68 -0.02 -10.90
N ILE A 35 7.67 -0.01 -9.56
CA ILE A 35 8.08 -1.18 -8.77
C ILE A 35 7.05 -2.32 -8.87
N LEU A 36 5.74 -2.00 -8.89
CA LEU A 36 4.68 -2.97 -9.18
C LEU A 36 4.86 -3.60 -10.56
N MET A 37 5.15 -2.80 -11.58
CA MET A 37 5.36 -3.30 -12.94
C MET A 37 6.59 -4.19 -13.02
N ALA A 38 7.69 -3.79 -12.38
CA ALA A 38 8.89 -4.60 -12.30
C ALA A 38 8.64 -5.94 -11.58
N ALA A 39 7.88 -5.94 -10.49
CA ALA A 39 7.47 -7.16 -9.79
C ALA A 39 6.58 -8.05 -10.68
N PHE A 40 5.52 -7.49 -11.25
CA PHE A 40 4.51 -8.24 -12.02
C PHE A 40 5.11 -8.83 -13.30
N LYS A 41 5.99 -8.11 -14.00
CA LYS A 41 6.70 -8.61 -15.19
C LYS A 41 7.92 -9.48 -14.88
N SER A 42 8.32 -9.63 -13.61
CA SER A 42 9.63 -10.17 -13.22
C SER A 42 10.76 -9.52 -14.05
N CYS A 43 10.79 -8.19 -14.08
CA CYS A 43 11.81 -7.45 -14.81
C CYS A 43 13.16 -7.54 -14.09
N GLY A 44 14.23 -7.82 -14.85
CA GLY A 44 15.59 -7.87 -14.32
C GLY A 44 15.87 -9.14 -13.51
N LYS A 45 17.14 -9.28 -13.09
CA LYS A 45 17.56 -10.37 -12.20
C LYS A 45 17.07 -10.10 -10.76
N PRO A 46 16.76 -11.14 -9.97
CA PRO A 46 16.30 -10.98 -8.59
C PRO A 46 17.18 -10.07 -7.73
N GLU A 47 18.51 -10.13 -7.89
CA GLU A 47 19.45 -9.34 -7.07
C GLU A 47 19.32 -7.84 -7.34
N LYS A 48 19.09 -7.46 -8.60
CA LYS A 48 18.85 -6.05 -8.97
C LYS A 48 17.52 -5.55 -8.43
N PHE A 49 16.50 -6.41 -8.44
CA PHE A 49 15.21 -6.09 -7.86
C PHE A 49 15.30 -5.97 -6.33
N ASP A 50 16.01 -6.87 -5.66
CA ASP A 50 16.27 -6.82 -4.22
C ASP A 50 17.05 -5.57 -3.79
N ALA A 51 18.01 -5.10 -4.60
CA ALA A 51 18.69 -3.83 -4.37
C ALA A 51 17.73 -2.64 -4.46
N GLU A 52 16.82 -2.65 -5.44
CA GLU A 52 15.81 -1.60 -5.60
C GLU A 52 14.78 -1.61 -4.46
N LEU A 53 14.36 -2.79 -4.02
CA LEU A 53 13.52 -2.97 -2.84
C LEU A 53 14.23 -2.44 -1.57
N THR A 54 15.53 -2.73 -1.42
CA THR A 54 16.33 -2.23 -0.29
C THR A 54 16.41 -0.70 -0.28
N ARG A 55 16.52 -0.09 -1.46
CA ARG A 55 16.51 1.38 -1.62
C ARG A 55 15.17 2.01 -1.23
N LEU A 56 14.05 1.34 -1.55
CA LEU A 56 12.70 1.86 -1.33
C LEU A 56 12.16 1.60 0.09
N PHE A 57 12.43 0.40 0.62
CA PHE A 57 11.82 -0.12 1.86
C PHE A 57 12.83 -0.47 2.95
N GLY A 58 14.13 -0.40 2.65
CA GLY A 58 15.17 -0.88 3.56
C GLY A 58 15.40 -2.38 3.42
N SER A 59 16.33 -2.88 4.23
CA SER A 59 16.72 -4.29 4.28
C SER A 59 15.55 -5.21 4.68
N PRO A 60 15.62 -6.50 4.36
CA PRO A 60 14.58 -7.45 4.74
C PRO A 60 14.41 -7.62 6.25
N PHE A 61 15.39 -7.27 7.09
CA PHE A 61 15.42 -7.40 8.56
C PHE A 61 14.76 -8.68 9.11
N ARG A 62 15.54 -9.54 9.75
CA ARG A 62 14.99 -10.74 10.40
C ARG A 62 14.51 -10.52 11.83
N SER A 63 14.66 -9.29 12.34
CA SER A 63 14.25 -8.90 13.69
C SER A 63 13.48 -7.59 13.66
N VAL A 64 12.40 -7.56 14.42
CA VAL A 64 11.50 -6.42 14.54
C VAL A 64 12.13 -5.29 15.37
N SER A 65 12.85 -5.64 16.44
CA SER A 65 13.30 -4.69 17.46
C SER A 65 14.82 -4.51 17.56
N ALA A 66 15.62 -5.38 16.93
CA ALA A 66 17.07 -5.26 16.98
C ALA A 66 17.57 -4.07 16.13
N ASP A 67 18.71 -3.50 16.54
CA ASP A 67 19.37 -2.50 15.70
C ASP A 67 19.82 -3.11 14.36
N PRO A 68 19.75 -2.33 13.25
CA PRO A 68 20.31 -2.74 11.97
C PRO A 68 21.78 -3.14 12.14
N VAL A 69 22.17 -4.28 11.58
CA VAL A 69 23.58 -4.69 11.57
C VAL A 69 24.33 -4.04 10.41
N ALA A 70 25.66 -4.14 10.42
CA ALA A 70 26.50 -3.57 9.38
C ALA A 70 26.07 -4.06 7.97
N GLY A 71 25.81 -3.11 7.07
CA GLY A 71 25.33 -3.38 5.71
C GLY A 71 23.80 -3.39 5.55
N GLU A 72 23.04 -3.34 6.64
CA GLU A 72 21.59 -3.16 6.55
C GLU A 72 21.21 -1.68 6.39
N SER A 73 20.16 -1.43 5.60
CA SER A 73 19.65 -0.08 5.32
C SER A 73 18.26 0.08 5.89
N VAL A 74 18.02 1.19 6.58
CA VAL A 74 16.68 1.61 7.03
C VAL A 74 16.08 2.59 6.03
N ARG A 75 14.80 2.40 5.67
CA ARG A 75 14.08 3.36 4.80
C ARG A 75 14.02 4.76 5.43
N ARG A 76 13.68 4.80 6.73
CA ARG A 76 13.46 6.04 7.47
C ARG A 76 14.78 6.44 8.13
N LYS A 77 15.39 7.52 7.62
CA LYS A 77 16.74 7.98 7.98
C LYS A 77 16.89 8.44 9.43
N ASP A 78 15.80 8.50 10.18
CA ASP A 78 15.73 8.91 11.59
C ASP A 78 15.75 7.72 12.55
N TRP A 79 16.24 6.54 12.14
CA TRP A 79 16.44 5.41 13.05
C TRP A 79 17.40 5.79 14.19
N GLN A 80 16.94 5.61 15.41
CA GLN A 80 17.73 5.78 16.61
C GLN A 80 18.07 4.40 17.18
N PRO A 81 19.35 4.14 17.52
CA PRO A 81 19.75 2.92 18.19
C PRO A 81 18.89 2.62 19.43
N VAL A 82 18.63 1.35 19.72
CA VAL A 82 17.78 0.93 20.84
C VAL A 82 18.27 1.56 22.15
N ALA A 83 19.59 1.60 22.37
CA ALA A 83 20.21 2.15 23.57
C ALA A 83 19.94 3.66 23.79
N SER A 84 19.62 4.42 22.74
CA SER A 84 19.43 5.88 22.80
C SER A 84 18.00 6.33 22.47
N ALA A 85 17.18 5.46 21.90
CA ALA A 85 15.81 5.76 21.52
C ALA A 85 14.87 5.79 22.74
N THR A 86 13.96 6.77 22.80
CA THR A 86 12.87 6.76 23.79
C THR A 86 11.93 5.57 23.54
N PRO A 87 11.19 5.08 24.55
CA PRO A 87 10.24 3.98 24.35
C PRO A 87 9.22 4.26 23.23
N GLN A 88 8.75 5.50 23.12
CA GLN A 88 7.81 5.89 22.07
C GLN A 88 8.43 5.82 20.69
N LYS A 89 9.71 6.20 20.57
CA LYS A 89 10.48 6.14 19.32
C LYS A 89 10.76 4.70 18.91
N GLN A 90 11.16 3.85 19.86
CA GLN A 90 11.36 2.42 19.64
C GLN A 90 10.08 1.77 19.11
N CYS A 91 8.92 2.02 19.73
CA CYS A 91 7.64 1.52 19.23
C CYS A 91 7.34 2.00 17.80
N SER A 92 7.57 3.28 17.49
CA SER A 92 7.34 3.79 16.13
C SER A 92 8.26 3.10 15.12
N GLN A 93 9.53 2.93 15.46
CA GLN A 93 10.53 2.25 14.62
C GLN A 93 10.16 0.80 14.34
N ILE A 94 9.69 0.07 15.36
CA ILE A 94 9.16 -1.28 15.25
C ILE A 94 7.96 -1.33 14.31
N GLU A 95 6.94 -0.50 14.56
CA GLU A 95 5.70 -0.46 13.77
C GLU A 95 5.98 -0.13 12.29
N GLN A 96 6.91 0.79 12.03
CA GLN A 96 7.34 1.18 10.68
C GLN A 96 8.10 0.06 9.98
N ARG A 97 9.08 -0.56 10.66
CA ARG A 97 9.87 -1.66 10.09
C ARG A 97 8.99 -2.81 9.66
N ILE A 98 7.98 -3.18 10.46
CA ILE A 98 7.07 -4.28 10.15
C ILE A 98 6.38 -4.07 8.80
N VAL A 99 5.78 -2.89 8.58
CA VAL A 99 5.07 -2.63 7.31
C VAL A 99 6.02 -2.46 6.13
N ASP A 100 7.20 -1.87 6.34
CA ASP A 100 8.20 -1.68 5.30
C ASP A 100 8.74 -3.04 4.82
N VAL A 101 9.11 -3.92 5.74
CA VAL A 101 9.57 -5.29 5.42
C VAL A 101 8.46 -6.13 4.80
N ALA A 102 7.23 -6.07 5.33
CA ALA A 102 6.13 -6.84 4.79
C ALA A 102 5.84 -6.48 3.31
N VAL A 103 5.79 -5.20 2.96
CA VAL A 103 5.60 -4.77 1.56
C VAL A 103 6.77 -5.15 0.67
N ARG A 104 7.99 -4.99 1.19
CA ARG A 104 9.22 -5.41 0.50
C ARG A 104 9.12 -6.87 0.08
N ASP A 105 8.72 -7.74 1.01
CA ASP A 105 8.63 -9.17 0.76
C ASP A 105 7.46 -9.55 -0.12
N VAL A 106 6.30 -8.89 0.03
CA VAL A 106 5.16 -9.02 -0.91
C VAL A 106 5.63 -8.78 -2.36
N LEU A 107 6.34 -7.67 -2.60
CA LEU A 107 6.86 -7.35 -3.93
C LEU A 107 7.92 -8.34 -4.41
N ARG A 108 8.81 -8.76 -3.52
CA ARG A 108 9.85 -9.76 -3.83
C ARG A 108 9.25 -11.10 -4.23
N ILE A 109 8.28 -11.60 -3.46
CA ILE A 109 7.60 -12.86 -3.75
C ILE A 109 6.90 -12.76 -5.11
N VAL A 110 6.15 -11.67 -5.35
CA VAL A 110 5.50 -11.44 -6.65
C VAL A 110 6.51 -11.41 -7.81
N HIS A 111 7.68 -10.81 -7.62
CA HIS A 111 8.75 -10.82 -8.63
C HIS A 111 9.26 -12.24 -8.92
N LEU A 112 9.36 -13.09 -7.91
CA LEU A 112 9.85 -14.47 -8.04
C LEU A 112 8.81 -15.46 -8.58
N ILE A 113 7.52 -15.14 -8.54
CA ILE A 113 6.49 -15.97 -9.20
C ILE A 113 6.86 -16.10 -10.70
N PRO A 114 6.87 -17.33 -11.26
CA PRO A 114 7.17 -17.54 -12.68
C PRO A 114 6.31 -16.68 -13.60
N LYS A 115 6.89 -16.15 -14.67
CA LYS A 115 6.16 -15.29 -15.62
C LYS A 115 4.96 -16.01 -16.25
N SER A 116 5.08 -17.32 -16.48
CA SER A 116 3.99 -18.17 -16.98
C SER A 116 2.80 -18.25 -16.02
N SER A 117 2.99 -18.02 -14.72
CA SER A 117 1.95 -18.00 -13.70
C SER A 117 1.36 -16.59 -13.47
N LYS A 118 1.79 -15.59 -14.24
CA LYS A 118 1.34 -14.19 -14.15
C LYS A 118 0.78 -13.66 -15.47
N VAL A 119 0.28 -14.56 -16.31
CA VAL A 119 -0.43 -14.17 -17.54
C VAL A 119 -1.60 -13.27 -17.15
N ASP A 120 -1.78 -12.16 -17.85
CA ASP A 120 -2.83 -11.16 -17.62
C ASP A 120 -2.80 -10.36 -16.29
N TRP A 121 -1.80 -10.56 -15.43
CA TRP A 121 -1.63 -9.74 -14.22
C TRP A 121 -1.32 -8.26 -14.56
N VAL A 122 -0.54 -8.04 -15.62
CA VAL A 122 -0.14 -6.69 -16.07
C VAL A 122 -1.32 -5.87 -16.59
N PRO A 123 -2.17 -6.37 -17.50
CA PRO A 123 -3.39 -5.67 -17.90
C PRO A 123 -4.27 -5.24 -16.72
N LEU A 124 -4.49 -6.12 -15.74
CA LEU A 124 -5.28 -5.77 -14.55
C LEU A 124 -4.58 -4.69 -13.72
N LEU A 125 -3.26 -4.81 -13.50
CA LEU A 125 -2.47 -3.78 -12.83
C LEU A 125 -2.60 -2.41 -13.50
N GLU A 126 -2.57 -2.35 -14.83
CA GLU A 126 -2.69 -1.10 -15.58
C GLU A 126 -4.09 -0.49 -15.48
N GLY A 127 -5.14 -1.33 -15.46
CA GLY A 127 -6.51 -0.90 -15.19
C GLY A 127 -6.70 -0.36 -13.77
N LEU A 128 -6.23 -1.10 -12.77
CA LEU A 128 -6.37 -0.74 -11.34
C LEU A 128 -5.47 0.44 -10.92
N THR A 129 -4.45 0.77 -11.70
CA THR A 129 -3.59 1.96 -11.46
C THR A 129 -3.89 3.10 -12.43
N CYS A 130 -4.99 3.03 -13.17
CA CYS A 130 -5.45 4.03 -14.13
C CYS A 130 -4.32 4.53 -15.04
N ARG A 131 -3.52 3.61 -15.61
CA ARG A 131 -2.24 3.94 -16.26
C ARG A 131 -2.34 5.09 -17.26
N THR A 132 -3.39 5.14 -18.04
CA THR A 132 -3.65 6.14 -19.09
C THR A 132 -4.74 7.13 -18.72
N SER A 133 -5.53 6.86 -17.67
CA SER A 133 -6.75 7.59 -17.33
C SER A 133 -6.70 8.29 -15.96
N TRP A 134 -5.58 8.23 -15.23
CA TRP A 134 -5.48 8.82 -13.89
C TRP A 134 -5.82 10.32 -13.88
N SER A 135 -5.42 11.08 -14.89
CA SER A 135 -5.73 12.51 -14.98
C SER A 135 -7.24 12.78 -15.02
N ASP A 136 -8.01 11.93 -15.71
CA ASP A 136 -9.46 12.06 -15.80
C ASP A 136 -10.16 11.65 -14.50
N VAL A 137 -9.68 10.57 -13.87
CA VAL A 137 -10.16 10.13 -12.55
C VAL A 137 -9.89 11.22 -11.51
N ALA A 138 -8.67 11.73 -11.46
CA ALA A 138 -8.28 12.79 -10.52
C ALA A 138 -9.08 14.08 -10.73
N ARG A 139 -9.36 14.47 -11.99
CA ARG A 139 -10.21 15.62 -12.31
C ARG A 139 -11.65 15.44 -11.83
N GLN A 140 -12.23 14.24 -11.99
CA GLN A 140 -13.59 13.95 -11.52
C GLN A 140 -13.67 13.93 -9.99
N VAL A 141 -12.73 13.25 -9.32
CA VAL A 141 -12.62 13.26 -7.85
C VAL A 141 -12.45 14.70 -7.33
N GLN A 142 -11.64 15.51 -8.01
CA GLN A 142 -11.41 16.91 -7.65
C GLN A 142 -12.68 17.76 -7.70
N ALA A 143 -13.58 17.47 -8.64
CA ALA A 143 -14.84 18.21 -8.78
C ALA A 143 -15.78 18.02 -7.58
N PHE A 144 -15.65 16.91 -6.84
CA PHE A 144 -16.48 16.59 -5.68
C PHE A 144 -15.78 16.91 -4.35
N ALA A 145 -14.59 16.36 -4.13
CA ALA A 145 -13.89 16.46 -2.85
C ALA A 145 -12.91 17.64 -2.76
N GLY A 146 -12.85 18.49 -3.79
CA GLY A 146 -11.87 19.56 -3.93
C GLY A 146 -10.51 19.04 -4.36
N ARG A 147 -9.47 19.91 -4.36
CA ARG A 147 -8.13 19.53 -4.81
C ARG A 147 -7.66 18.26 -4.06
N PRO A 148 -7.38 17.14 -4.77
CA PRO A 148 -6.91 15.92 -4.14
C PRO A 148 -5.69 16.25 -3.30
N ASP A 149 -5.67 15.78 -2.06
CA ASP A 149 -4.52 16.05 -1.22
C ASP A 149 -3.27 15.34 -1.77
N ARG A 150 -2.10 15.64 -1.20
CA ARG A 150 -0.85 14.92 -1.52
C ARG A 150 -0.92 13.41 -1.19
N ALA A 151 -2.06 12.92 -0.72
CA ALA A 151 -2.33 11.59 -0.21
C ALA A 151 -3.38 10.85 -1.07
N SER A 152 -3.41 11.13 -2.38
CA SER A 152 -4.13 10.31 -3.36
C SER A 152 -3.85 8.80 -3.25
N GLY A 153 -2.68 8.42 -2.72
CA GLY A 153 -2.37 7.02 -2.37
C GLY A 153 -3.21 6.44 -1.24
N PHE A 154 -3.58 7.23 -0.21
CA PHE A 154 -4.49 6.76 0.84
C PHE A 154 -5.92 6.58 0.32
N PHE A 155 -6.44 7.55 -0.44
CA PHE A 155 -7.75 7.42 -1.08
C PHE A 155 -7.82 6.20 -2.00
N TRP A 156 -6.85 6.07 -2.92
CA TRP A 156 -6.87 4.97 -3.88
C TRP A 156 -6.68 3.60 -3.22
N SER A 157 -5.79 3.51 -2.24
CA SER A 157 -5.59 2.31 -1.44
C SER A 157 -6.84 1.99 -0.59
N SER A 158 -7.57 2.99 -0.09
CA SER A 158 -8.88 2.80 0.55
C SER A 158 -9.94 2.28 -0.43
N ALA A 159 -9.97 2.76 -1.66
CA ALA A 159 -10.88 2.24 -2.69
C ALA A 159 -10.57 0.77 -3.04
N LEU A 160 -9.28 0.42 -3.19
CA LEU A 160 -8.84 -0.96 -3.41
C LEU A 160 -9.14 -1.86 -2.19
N ALA A 161 -8.99 -1.35 -0.96
CA ALA A 161 -9.39 -2.05 0.27
C ALA A 161 -10.89 -2.34 0.28
N ALA A 162 -11.71 -1.37 -0.12
CA ALA A 162 -13.15 -1.52 -0.23
C ALA A 162 -13.53 -2.54 -1.30
N THR A 163 -12.80 -2.57 -2.42
CA THR A 163 -12.96 -3.60 -3.45
C THR A 163 -12.72 -5.00 -2.90
N LEU A 164 -11.61 -5.24 -2.19
CA LEU A 164 -11.34 -6.57 -1.67
C LEU A 164 -12.34 -6.96 -0.57
N GLY A 165 -12.69 -6.01 0.30
CA GLY A 165 -13.72 -6.22 1.32
C GLY A 165 -15.10 -6.53 0.74
N ALA A 166 -15.50 -5.84 -0.33
CA ALA A 166 -16.76 -6.11 -1.03
C ALA A 166 -16.78 -7.54 -1.60
N TRP A 167 -15.65 -7.99 -2.18
CA TRP A 167 -15.49 -9.36 -2.69
C TRP A 167 -15.71 -10.43 -1.60
N ASP A 168 -15.24 -10.16 -0.38
CA ASP A 168 -15.42 -11.09 0.74
C ASP A 168 -16.86 -11.12 1.26
N LYS A 169 -17.62 -10.03 1.09
CA LYS A 169 -19.04 -9.97 1.51
C LYS A 169 -20.00 -10.62 0.52
N THR A 170 -19.76 -10.51 -0.78
CA THR A 170 -20.74 -10.92 -1.81
C THR A 170 -20.88 -12.44 -2.00
N ARG A 171 -20.21 -13.26 -1.18
CA ARG A 171 -19.90 -14.69 -1.43
C ARG A 171 -19.13 -14.84 -2.75
N PRO A 172 -18.05 -15.64 -2.83
CA PRO A 172 -17.02 -15.49 -3.85
C PRO A 172 -17.41 -16.06 -5.23
N THR A 173 -18.47 -15.57 -5.86
CA THR A 173 -18.98 -16.07 -7.15
C THR A 173 -18.72 -15.11 -8.32
N ALA A 174 -18.54 -13.81 -8.07
CA ALA A 174 -18.22 -12.82 -9.10
C ALA A 174 -17.37 -11.65 -8.56
N ALA A 175 -16.75 -10.89 -9.47
CA ALA A 175 -16.12 -9.61 -9.13
C ALA A 175 -17.18 -8.61 -8.60
N PRO A 176 -16.84 -7.78 -7.60
CA PRO A 176 -17.79 -6.84 -7.01
C PRO A 176 -18.21 -5.74 -8.01
N ARG A 177 -19.48 -5.34 -7.96
CA ARG A 177 -20.00 -4.22 -8.76
C ARG A 177 -19.58 -2.89 -8.11
N SER A 178 -19.66 -1.80 -8.86
CA SER A 178 -19.36 -0.45 -8.34
C SER A 178 -20.20 -0.11 -7.10
N SER A 179 -21.48 -0.49 -7.08
CA SER A 179 -22.38 -0.32 -5.92
C SER A 179 -21.88 -1.05 -4.67
N ASP A 180 -21.34 -2.26 -4.83
CA ASP A 180 -20.85 -3.08 -3.72
C ASP A 180 -19.58 -2.46 -3.13
N ILE A 181 -18.67 -2.01 -4.01
CA ILE A 181 -17.44 -1.31 -3.62
C ILE A 181 -17.77 0.00 -2.90
N ALA A 182 -18.69 0.80 -3.45
CA ALA A 182 -19.08 2.10 -2.89
C ALA A 182 -19.79 1.99 -1.53
N ALA A 183 -20.62 0.96 -1.34
CA ALA A 183 -21.32 0.73 -0.08
C ALA A 183 -20.41 0.15 1.02
N PHE A 184 -19.30 -0.50 0.64
CA PHE A 184 -18.47 -1.22 1.60
C PHE A 184 -17.92 -0.35 2.73
N PRO A 185 -17.31 0.83 2.49
CA PRO A 185 -16.78 1.66 3.57
C PRO A 185 -17.83 2.06 4.60
N GLY A 186 -19.05 2.38 4.16
CA GLY A 186 -20.15 2.77 5.04
C GLY A 186 -20.65 1.64 5.93
N SER A 187 -20.39 0.39 5.55
CA SER A 187 -20.71 -0.80 6.34
C SER A 187 -19.63 -1.18 7.36
N GLN A 188 -18.50 -0.48 7.35
CA GLN A 188 -17.38 -0.69 8.26
C GLN A 188 -17.27 0.52 9.20
N SER A 189 -16.55 0.35 10.32
CA SER A 189 -16.27 1.43 11.27
C SER A 189 -15.52 2.61 10.61
N THR A 190 -15.01 3.55 11.40
CA THR A 190 -14.15 4.67 10.99
C THR A 190 -12.86 4.27 10.25
N VAL A 191 -12.55 2.97 10.14
CA VAL A 191 -11.33 2.40 9.55
C VAL A 191 -11.00 2.92 8.14
N PHE A 192 -12.01 3.20 7.31
CA PHE A 192 -11.82 3.71 5.95
C PHE A 192 -11.69 5.23 5.85
N LYS A 193 -12.23 5.97 6.83
CA LYS A 193 -12.34 7.43 6.73
C LYS A 193 -11.08 8.14 7.20
N GLU A 194 -10.15 7.42 7.83
CA GLU A 194 -9.03 8.04 8.54
C GLU A 194 -7.70 7.34 8.31
N VAL A 195 -6.64 8.15 8.29
CA VAL A 195 -5.26 7.71 8.46
C VAL A 195 -4.72 8.20 9.79
N ARG A 196 -4.16 7.28 10.58
CA ARG A 196 -3.58 7.58 11.88
C ARG A 196 -2.50 6.59 12.30
N HIS A 197 -1.55 7.06 13.10
CA HIS A 197 -0.57 6.17 13.72
C HIS A 197 -1.27 5.15 14.64
N PRO A 198 -0.70 3.95 14.86
CA PRO A 198 -1.32 2.89 15.66
C PRO A 198 -1.76 3.33 17.06
N ARG A 199 -0.98 4.22 17.69
CA ARG A 199 -1.21 4.69 19.06
C ARG A 199 -2.01 5.99 19.14
N ALA A 200 -2.32 6.64 18.01
CA ALA A 200 -2.94 7.96 17.96
C ALA A 200 -4.42 7.95 18.40
N ARG A 201 -4.79 8.92 19.25
CA ARG A 201 -6.18 9.16 19.68
C ARG A 201 -6.83 10.33 18.95
N SER A 202 -6.11 11.44 18.80
CA SER A 202 -6.63 12.71 18.26
C SER A 202 -5.48 13.63 17.79
N GLY A 203 -5.84 14.81 17.29
CA GLY A 203 -4.90 15.86 16.86
C GLY A 203 -4.23 15.57 15.52
N ASN A 204 -3.08 16.20 15.26
CA ASN A 204 -2.37 16.17 13.98
C ASN A 204 -1.92 14.76 13.51
N THR A 205 -2.01 13.77 14.39
CA THR A 205 -1.69 12.37 14.14
C THR A 205 -2.84 11.59 13.51
N VAL A 206 -4.03 12.17 13.42
CA VAL A 206 -5.24 11.65 12.77
C VAL A 206 -5.60 12.58 11.62
N LYS A 207 -5.83 12.03 10.43
CA LYS A 207 -6.29 12.80 9.27
C LYS A 207 -7.44 12.08 8.59
N THR A 208 -8.48 12.81 8.23
CA THR A 208 -9.57 12.30 7.40
C THR A 208 -9.13 12.22 5.95
N ILE A 209 -9.51 11.14 5.26
CA ILE A 209 -9.40 10.99 3.82
C ILE A 209 -10.69 11.59 3.23
N LYS A 210 -10.63 12.84 2.76
CA LYS A 210 -11.82 13.61 2.37
C LYS A 210 -12.60 12.93 1.24
N GLU A 211 -11.87 12.36 0.29
CA GLU A 211 -12.39 11.66 -0.87
C GLU A 211 -13.16 10.38 -0.49
N VAL A 212 -12.86 9.76 0.66
CA VAL A 212 -13.63 8.63 1.19
C VAL A 212 -14.89 9.09 1.94
N ALA A 213 -14.85 10.29 2.52
CA ALA A 213 -16.00 10.88 3.19
C ALA A 213 -17.04 11.44 2.21
N ASP A 214 -16.66 11.70 0.95
CA ASP A 214 -17.54 12.17 -0.12
C ASP A 214 -18.02 10.99 -1.00
N PRO A 215 -19.34 10.67 -0.98
CA PRO A 215 -19.86 9.54 -1.75
C PRO A 215 -19.67 9.66 -3.27
N LEU A 216 -19.76 10.87 -3.83
CA LEU A 216 -19.62 11.08 -5.26
C LEU A 216 -18.16 10.89 -5.69
N ALA A 217 -17.21 11.42 -4.91
CA ALA A 217 -15.79 11.19 -5.12
C ALA A 217 -15.44 9.69 -5.05
N PHE A 218 -15.98 8.98 -4.05
CA PHE A 218 -15.71 7.56 -3.88
C PHE A 218 -16.35 6.71 -4.99
N ASN A 219 -17.53 7.09 -5.48
CA ASN A 219 -18.19 6.41 -6.60
C ASN A 219 -17.33 6.41 -7.87
N VAL A 220 -16.62 7.51 -8.17
CA VAL A 220 -15.69 7.58 -9.31
C VAL A 220 -14.62 6.48 -9.22
N ALA A 221 -14.04 6.29 -8.03
CA ALA A 221 -13.06 5.21 -7.83
C ALA A 221 -13.71 3.83 -7.92
N ALA A 222 -14.87 3.64 -7.30
CA ALA A 222 -15.61 2.37 -7.33
C ALA A 222 -15.96 1.93 -8.75
N GLU A 223 -16.46 2.85 -9.59
CA GLU A 223 -16.76 2.61 -11.01
C GLU A 223 -15.51 2.26 -11.79
N THR A 224 -14.43 3.01 -11.58
CA THR A 224 -13.15 2.78 -12.26
C THR A 224 -12.58 1.40 -11.94
N LEU A 225 -12.60 1.00 -10.66
CA LEU A 225 -12.10 -0.30 -10.19
C LEU A 225 -13.01 -1.44 -10.67
N ALA A 226 -14.32 -1.31 -10.56
CA ALA A 226 -15.27 -2.31 -11.07
C ALA A 226 -15.11 -2.53 -12.58
N ALA A 227 -14.93 -1.47 -13.36
CA ALA A 227 -14.71 -1.56 -14.81
C ALA A 227 -13.36 -2.23 -15.15
N ALA A 228 -12.32 -2.02 -14.34
CA ALA A 228 -11.04 -2.71 -14.51
C ALA A 228 -11.16 -4.22 -14.23
N LEU A 229 -11.89 -4.58 -13.18
CA LEU A 229 -12.14 -5.99 -12.81
C LEU A 229 -13.01 -6.70 -13.83
N SER A 230 -14.06 -6.06 -14.33
CA SER A 230 -14.98 -6.67 -15.29
C SER A 230 -14.33 -6.97 -16.65
N ARG A 231 -13.24 -6.27 -16.99
CA ARG A 231 -12.43 -6.52 -18.19
C ARG A 231 -11.32 -7.54 -17.98
N SER A 232 -11.09 -8.00 -16.74
CA SER A 232 -10.03 -8.94 -16.43
C SER A 232 -10.44 -10.37 -16.82
N SER A 233 -9.52 -11.08 -17.47
CA SER A 233 -9.60 -12.52 -17.72
C SER A 233 -9.11 -13.36 -16.52
N LEU A 234 -8.56 -12.72 -15.48
CA LEU A 234 -7.94 -13.46 -14.38
C LEU A 234 -8.97 -14.26 -13.58
N PRO A 235 -8.61 -15.48 -13.16
CA PRO A 235 -9.37 -16.18 -12.13
C PRO A 235 -9.52 -15.30 -10.88
N MET A 236 -10.68 -15.37 -10.23
CA MET A 236 -10.99 -14.50 -9.08
C MET A 236 -9.92 -14.51 -7.99
N ARG A 237 -9.36 -15.70 -7.70
CA ARG A 237 -8.28 -15.86 -6.71
C ARG A 237 -7.05 -15.02 -7.07
N GLU A 238 -6.65 -15.01 -8.33
CA GLU A 238 -5.53 -14.19 -8.82
C GLU A 238 -5.89 -12.72 -8.88
N GLY A 239 -7.10 -12.38 -9.32
CA GLY A 239 -7.59 -10.98 -9.29
C GLY A 239 -7.55 -10.38 -7.89
N ARG A 240 -7.96 -11.16 -6.88
CA ARG A 240 -7.85 -10.78 -5.46
C ARG A 240 -6.40 -10.58 -5.01
N ALA A 241 -5.48 -11.46 -5.42
CA ALA A 241 -4.06 -11.32 -5.14
C ALA A 241 -3.52 -9.99 -5.72
N VAL A 242 -3.85 -9.72 -6.98
CA VAL A 242 -3.43 -8.50 -7.69
C VAL A 242 -3.97 -7.25 -7.00
N VAL A 243 -5.26 -7.20 -6.65
CA VAL A 243 -5.86 -6.07 -5.91
C VAL A 243 -5.16 -5.87 -4.56
N ALA A 244 -4.94 -6.93 -3.79
CA ALA A 244 -4.30 -6.86 -2.47
C ALA A 244 -2.86 -6.33 -2.54
N VAL A 245 -2.08 -6.80 -3.51
CA VAL A 245 -0.69 -6.36 -3.73
C VAL A 245 -0.65 -4.91 -4.19
N ILE A 246 -1.48 -4.52 -5.16
CA ILE A 246 -1.51 -3.13 -5.65
C ILE A 246 -1.97 -2.19 -4.54
N GLY A 247 -3.03 -2.53 -3.82
CA GLY A 247 -3.56 -1.70 -2.75
C GLY A 247 -2.56 -1.49 -1.62
N SER A 248 -1.87 -2.55 -1.20
CA SER A 248 -0.86 -2.44 -0.12
C SER A 248 0.30 -1.55 -0.55
N VAL A 249 0.79 -1.73 -1.79
CA VAL A 249 1.91 -0.93 -2.29
C VAL A 249 1.47 0.51 -2.55
N THR A 250 0.27 0.77 -3.07
CA THR A 250 -0.21 2.14 -3.44
C THR A 250 -0.48 3.07 -2.27
N SER A 251 -0.62 2.53 -1.05
CA SER A 251 -0.76 3.33 0.15
C SER A 251 0.45 4.25 0.33
N ALA A 252 0.20 5.52 0.69
CA ALA A 252 1.28 6.48 0.88
C ALA A 252 2.15 6.13 2.11
N ASP A 253 1.54 5.60 3.16
CA ASP A 253 2.21 5.12 4.37
C ASP A 253 1.33 4.09 5.10
N LEU A 254 1.58 2.78 4.90
CA LEU A 254 0.80 1.72 5.54
C LEU A 254 0.83 1.77 7.07
N TRP A 255 1.90 2.30 7.67
CA TRP A 255 1.98 2.48 9.13
C TRP A 255 0.85 3.37 9.66
N ARG A 256 0.24 4.19 8.80
CA ARG A 256 -0.84 5.12 9.17
C ARG A 256 -2.19 4.72 8.57
N HIS A 257 -2.30 3.59 7.88
CA HIS A 257 -3.47 3.30 7.05
C HIS A 257 -4.14 1.97 7.44
N PRO A 258 -4.98 1.96 8.49
CA PRO A 258 -5.54 0.72 9.05
C PRO A 258 -6.39 -0.06 8.03
N ALA A 259 -7.21 0.61 7.21
CA ALA A 259 -7.98 -0.05 6.16
C ALA A 259 -7.08 -0.82 5.16
N ALA A 260 -5.98 -0.20 4.72
CA ALA A 260 -5.06 -0.87 3.80
C ALA A 260 -4.31 -2.02 4.47
N VAL A 261 -3.95 -1.92 5.76
CA VAL A 261 -3.34 -3.06 6.44
C VAL A 261 -4.35 -4.21 6.59
N ARG A 262 -5.58 -3.91 7.02
CA ARG A 262 -6.65 -4.89 7.25
C ARG A 262 -7.09 -5.61 5.98
N TYR A 263 -7.38 -4.86 4.93
CA TYR A 263 -8.03 -5.38 3.73
C TYR A 263 -7.07 -5.56 2.55
N LEU A 264 -5.79 -5.18 2.65
CA LEU A 264 -4.84 -5.33 1.55
C LEU A 264 -3.56 -6.03 1.98
N LEU A 265 -2.80 -5.50 2.94
CA LEU A 265 -1.51 -6.08 3.32
C LEU A 265 -1.66 -7.47 3.92
N ILE A 266 -2.48 -7.64 4.97
CA ILE A 266 -2.69 -8.95 5.61
C ILE A 266 -3.25 -9.98 4.60
N PRO A 267 -4.29 -9.66 3.80
CA PRO A 267 -4.74 -10.55 2.74
C PRO A 267 -3.65 -10.87 1.69
N ALA A 268 -2.83 -9.90 1.27
CA ALA A 268 -1.74 -10.15 0.32
C ALA A 268 -0.73 -11.16 0.89
N ILE A 269 -0.33 -11.01 2.16
CA ILE A 269 0.57 -11.95 2.82
C ILE A 269 -0.06 -13.36 2.84
N GLY A 270 -1.30 -13.48 3.31
CA GLY A 270 -1.99 -14.76 3.40
C GLY A 270 -2.18 -15.45 2.04
N ILE A 271 -2.55 -14.70 1.00
CA ILE A 271 -2.68 -15.19 -0.37
C ILE A 271 -1.31 -15.65 -0.90
N LEU A 272 -0.27 -14.82 -0.80
CA LEU A 272 1.05 -15.15 -1.32
C LEU A 272 1.68 -16.36 -0.60
N ARG A 273 1.48 -16.46 0.71
CA ARG A 273 1.92 -17.62 1.49
C ARG A 273 1.23 -18.90 1.04
N ARG A 274 -0.10 -18.90 0.98
CA ARG A 274 -0.91 -20.09 0.70
C ARG A 274 -0.84 -20.52 -0.77
N ASP A 275 -0.80 -19.56 -1.68
CA ASP A 275 -1.05 -19.79 -3.10
C ASP A 275 0.25 -19.82 -3.92
N PHE A 276 1.31 -19.22 -3.40
CA PHE A 276 2.60 -19.06 -4.10
C PHE A 276 3.80 -19.47 -3.23
N SER A 277 3.57 -20.19 -2.12
CA SER A 277 4.61 -20.64 -1.18
C SER A 277 5.55 -19.51 -0.73
N GLY A 278 5.01 -18.31 -0.57
CA GLY A 278 5.77 -17.13 -0.17
C GLY A 278 6.29 -17.23 1.27
N THR A 279 7.59 -16.99 1.44
CA THR A 279 8.24 -16.86 2.76
C THR A 279 8.53 -15.40 3.07
N PHE A 280 8.20 -14.97 4.28
CA PHE A 280 8.38 -13.59 4.71
C PHE A 280 9.54 -13.47 5.70
N SER A 281 10.30 -12.38 5.63
CA SER A 281 11.56 -12.19 6.35
C SER A 281 11.38 -12.08 7.86
N LEU A 282 10.20 -11.64 8.31
CA LEU A 282 9.84 -11.55 9.73
C LEU A 282 9.22 -12.84 10.27
N ASP A 283 9.05 -13.87 9.44
CA ASP A 283 8.64 -15.17 9.94
C ASP A 283 9.71 -15.74 10.87
N SER A 284 9.26 -16.31 11.98
CA SER A 284 10.08 -16.96 12.99
C SER A 284 9.46 -18.29 13.39
N GLN A 285 10.17 -19.09 14.19
CA GLN A 285 9.63 -20.36 14.69
C GLN A 285 8.35 -20.20 15.51
N SER A 286 8.16 -19.06 16.17
CA SER A 286 7.04 -18.82 17.07
C SER A 286 5.94 -17.93 16.50
N ARG A 287 6.26 -17.11 15.49
CA ARG A 287 5.32 -16.12 14.93
C ARG A 287 5.51 -15.92 13.44
N LEU A 288 4.39 -15.85 12.73
CA LEU A 288 4.32 -15.42 11.34
C LEU A 288 4.20 -13.89 11.23
N THR A 289 4.54 -13.36 10.06
CA THR A 289 4.47 -11.92 9.77
C THR A 289 3.07 -11.34 10.01
N GLU A 290 1.99 -12.07 9.69
CA GLU A 290 0.61 -11.63 9.94
C GLU A 290 0.33 -11.47 11.45
N GLN A 291 0.87 -12.37 12.26
CA GLN A 291 0.74 -12.34 13.72
C GLN A 291 1.53 -11.19 14.33
N ILE A 292 2.72 -10.89 13.79
CA ILE A 292 3.51 -9.73 14.21
C ILE A 292 2.76 -8.42 13.90
N ILE A 293 2.15 -8.31 12.71
CA ILE A 293 1.30 -7.16 12.35
C ILE A 293 0.12 -7.04 13.32
N GLU A 294 -0.52 -8.17 13.64
CA GLU A 294 -1.62 -8.24 14.58
C GLU A 294 -1.23 -7.66 15.96
N ASP A 295 -0.16 -8.19 16.55
CA ASP A 295 0.34 -7.79 17.87
C ASP A 295 0.77 -6.31 17.92
N GLU A 296 1.53 -5.88 16.90
CA GLU A 296 2.25 -4.60 16.95
C GLU A 296 1.51 -3.44 16.30
N LEU A 297 0.51 -3.67 15.46
CA LEU A 297 -0.26 -2.60 14.82
C LEU A 297 -1.75 -2.74 15.10
N VAL A 298 -2.31 -3.92 14.83
CA VAL A 298 -3.76 -4.12 14.84
C VAL A 298 -4.35 -3.94 16.23
N GLN A 299 -3.76 -4.53 17.25
CA GLN A 299 -4.26 -4.38 18.62
C GLN A 299 -4.26 -2.93 19.07
N LYS A 300 -3.27 -2.14 18.64
CA LYS A 300 -3.17 -0.71 18.96
C LYS A 300 -4.29 0.08 18.26
N TRP A 301 -4.57 -0.19 16.98
CA TRP A 301 -5.71 0.40 16.26
C TRP A 301 -7.07 -0.03 16.84
N ARG A 302 -7.26 -1.32 17.16
CA ARG A 302 -8.48 -1.84 17.81
C ARG A 302 -8.76 -1.14 19.13
N ALA A 303 -7.74 -0.97 19.97
CA ALA A 303 -7.84 -0.24 21.23
C ALA A 303 -8.20 1.25 21.06
N ARG A 304 -8.30 1.74 19.82
CA ARG A 304 -8.70 3.11 19.47
C ARG A 304 -9.96 3.15 18.59
N GLY A 305 -10.62 2.01 18.36
CA GLY A 305 -11.85 1.91 17.59
C GLY A 305 -11.69 2.06 16.08
N VAL A 306 -10.46 1.96 15.56
CA VAL A 306 -10.13 2.21 14.13
C VAL A 306 -9.57 0.97 13.42
N TRP A 307 -10.16 -0.19 13.67
CA TRP A 307 -9.81 -1.44 12.99
C TRP A 307 -11.03 -2.08 12.36
#